data_AF-A0A1Q7R3B3-F1
#
_entry.id   AF-A0A1Q7R3B3-F1
#
_cell.length_a   1.000
_cell.length_b   1.000
_cell.length_c   1.000
_cell.angle_alpha   90.00
_cell.angle_beta   90.00
_cell.angle_gamma   90.00
#
_symmetry.space_group_name_H-M   'P 1'
#
loop_
_entity.id
_entity.type
_entity.pdbx_description
1 polymer ?
#
loop_
_entity_poly.entity_id
_entity_poly.type
_entity_poly.pdbx_seq_one_letter_code
_entity_poly.pdbx_strand_id
1 'polypeptide(L)'
;MVIQGARSLATRYSPIVGCTRSWNNRHFPVIIDNMMNLEILFWAARHGGDPAWYDMAVSHALKTRQNHVRADGSTYQVVDYDPNTGAVLAKETVQGYSTESTWSRGQALAVYGFTMTYRETGDTRFLDTARQVADYFVDHLPADRVPYWDFEAPNIPNEKKDSSAAAIAASGLLELSTLVPEGASRTRYREAAFQILESLCSPAYLAEGTTSSGILLHGVGNKPSNSEVDVSLIYGDYYFIEALMRHEAITTGVEQAFAGYRLEPSFPNPFGSEMHISFQVPQACHVDVSIIDIRGAQVRTLAHADYPPGRHEVIWNGLRRDGTPAPSGAYFCVFRAGSFYQTHKLSLVR
;
A
#
# COMPACT_ATOMS: atom_id res chain seq x y z
N MET A 1 9.99 -16.76 -3.69
CA MET A 1 9.45 -16.03 -4.85
C MET A 1 9.76 -14.53 -4.75
N VAL A 2 9.35 -13.84 -3.68
CA VAL A 2 9.59 -12.39 -3.49
C VAL A 2 11.08 -12.00 -3.53
N ILE A 3 11.96 -12.73 -2.84
CA ILE A 3 13.42 -12.49 -2.87
C ILE A 3 13.99 -12.59 -4.30
N GLN A 4 13.47 -13.51 -5.12
CA GLN A 4 13.91 -13.63 -6.51
C GLN A 4 13.42 -12.44 -7.35
N GLY A 5 12.22 -11.92 -7.07
CA GLY A 5 11.73 -10.67 -7.66
C GLY A 5 12.61 -9.47 -7.30
N ALA A 6 12.97 -9.32 -6.03
CA ALA A 6 13.89 -8.28 -5.55
C ALA A 6 15.27 -8.41 -6.22
N ARG A 7 15.81 -9.62 -6.32
CA ARG A 7 17.07 -9.87 -7.04
C ARG A 7 16.99 -9.41 -8.49
N SER A 8 15.92 -9.76 -9.21
CA SER A 8 15.71 -9.31 -10.59
C SER A 8 15.63 -7.79 -10.70
N LEU A 9 14.89 -7.13 -9.81
CA LEU A 9 14.82 -5.66 -9.78
C LEU A 9 16.19 -5.03 -9.49
N ALA A 10 16.96 -5.59 -8.54
CA ALA A 10 18.28 -5.10 -8.16
C ALA A 10 19.28 -5.12 -9.33
N THR A 11 19.14 -6.05 -10.29
CA THR A 11 20.00 -6.05 -11.51
C THR A 11 19.83 -4.81 -12.39
N ARG A 12 18.75 -4.03 -12.19
CA ARG A 12 18.50 -2.78 -12.91
C ARG A 12 19.15 -1.57 -12.24
N TYR A 13 19.73 -1.73 -11.04
CA TYR A 13 20.39 -0.68 -10.31
C TYR A 13 21.74 -0.32 -10.95
N SER A 14 22.01 0.98 -11.09
CA SER A 14 23.34 1.49 -11.44
C SER A 14 23.93 2.25 -10.25
N PRO A 15 25.11 1.85 -9.73
CA PRO A 15 25.78 2.61 -8.67
C PRO A 15 26.30 3.98 -9.15
N ILE A 16 26.47 4.18 -10.46
CA ILE A 16 26.88 5.47 -11.04
C ILE A 16 25.71 6.46 -11.01
N VAL A 17 24.51 6.02 -11.41
CA VAL A 17 23.32 6.88 -11.44
C VAL A 17 22.70 7.00 -10.04
N GLY A 18 22.77 5.93 -9.25
CA GLY A 18 22.13 5.81 -7.94
C GLY A 18 20.67 5.35 -8.01
N CYS A 19 20.18 4.87 -9.16
CA CYS A 19 18.78 4.45 -9.34
C CYS A 19 18.68 3.08 -10.02
N THR A 20 17.49 2.49 -9.95
CA THR A 20 17.07 1.40 -10.84
C THR A 20 16.53 1.98 -12.14
N ARG A 21 16.94 1.42 -13.28
CA ARG A 21 16.50 1.87 -14.61
C ARG A 21 15.07 1.44 -14.87
N SER A 22 14.18 2.34 -15.28
CA SER A 22 12.78 2.01 -15.56
C SER A 22 12.62 1.21 -16.85
N TRP A 23 13.13 1.73 -17.96
CA TRP A 23 12.96 1.15 -19.31
C TRP A 23 14.28 1.11 -20.08
N ASN A 24 14.30 0.36 -21.18
CA ASN A 24 15.50 0.16 -22.01
C ASN A 24 15.52 1.04 -23.29
N ASN A 25 14.65 2.04 -23.40
CA ASN A 25 14.42 2.83 -24.63
C ASN A 25 15.08 4.22 -24.66
N ARG A 26 15.77 4.63 -23.57
CA ARG A 26 16.50 5.90 -23.41
C ARG A 26 17.85 5.63 -22.74
N HIS A 27 18.64 6.63 -22.35
CA HIS A 27 19.97 6.41 -21.76
C HIS A 27 19.88 5.66 -20.42
N PHE A 28 19.27 6.29 -19.41
CA PHE A 28 18.95 5.70 -18.12
C PHE A 28 17.70 6.39 -17.56
N PRO A 29 16.50 6.06 -18.08
CA PRO A 29 15.28 6.71 -17.64
C PRO A 29 14.86 6.19 -16.26
N VAL A 30 14.51 7.12 -15.38
CA VAL A 30 13.91 6.85 -14.07
C VAL A 30 12.56 7.54 -14.01
N ILE A 31 11.50 6.78 -13.76
CA ILE A 31 10.12 7.28 -13.60
C ILE A 31 9.73 7.35 -12.14
N ILE A 32 8.86 8.30 -11.78
CA ILE A 32 8.40 8.48 -10.40
C ILE A 32 7.74 7.21 -9.83
N ASP A 33 7.08 6.41 -10.66
CA ASP A 33 6.46 5.13 -10.32
C ASP A 33 7.46 4.11 -9.75
N ASN A 34 8.76 4.25 -10.06
CA ASN A 34 9.78 3.37 -9.49
C ASN A 34 9.92 3.49 -7.98
N MET A 35 9.44 4.59 -7.38
CA MET A 35 9.33 4.70 -5.92
C MET A 35 8.50 3.57 -5.31
N MET A 36 7.44 3.13 -5.99
CA MET A 36 6.58 2.02 -5.51
C MET A 36 7.30 0.68 -5.53
N ASN A 37 8.25 0.51 -6.45
CA ASN A 37 9.00 -0.73 -6.59
C ASN A 37 10.10 -0.88 -5.51
N LEU A 38 10.44 0.18 -4.77
CA LEU A 38 11.50 0.12 -3.77
C LEU A 38 11.11 -0.72 -2.56
N GLU A 39 9.82 -0.84 -2.27
CA GLU A 39 9.29 -1.61 -1.13
C GLU A 39 9.73 -3.08 -1.17
N ILE A 40 9.81 -3.69 -2.37
CA ILE A 40 10.27 -5.08 -2.49
C ILE A 40 11.76 -5.23 -2.13
N LEU A 41 12.58 -4.20 -2.36
CA LEU A 41 14.00 -4.20 -2.01
C LEU A 41 14.17 -4.04 -0.50
N PHE A 42 13.45 -3.09 0.11
CA PHE A 42 13.42 -2.91 1.56
C PHE A 42 12.96 -4.18 2.28
N TRP A 43 11.82 -4.74 1.84
CA TRP A 43 11.29 -5.97 2.41
C TRP A 43 12.28 -7.12 2.25
N ALA A 44 12.82 -7.35 1.04
CA ALA A 44 13.68 -8.50 0.80
C ALA A 44 15.01 -8.40 1.58
N ALA A 45 15.60 -7.21 1.71
CA ALA A 45 16.79 -7.00 2.54
C ALA A 45 16.58 -7.43 4.00
N ARG A 46 15.39 -7.19 4.58
CA ARG A 46 15.04 -7.63 5.94
C ARG A 46 14.66 -9.10 6.07
N HIS A 47 14.36 -9.79 4.97
CA HIS A 47 13.82 -11.15 4.97
C HIS A 47 14.77 -12.17 4.34
N GLY A 48 16.08 -11.98 4.52
CA GLY A 48 17.12 -12.92 4.07
C GLY A 48 17.60 -12.71 2.62
N GLY A 49 17.25 -11.58 2.01
CA GLY A 49 17.87 -11.08 0.78
C GLY A 49 19.23 -10.43 1.03
N ASP A 50 19.83 -9.90 -0.04
CA ASP A 50 21.11 -9.18 0.07
C ASP A 50 20.89 -7.85 0.82
N PRO A 51 21.64 -7.58 1.92
CA PRO A 51 21.52 -6.32 2.65
C PRO A 51 21.75 -5.07 1.78
N ALA A 52 22.59 -5.16 0.73
CA ALA A 52 22.86 -4.04 -0.17
C ALA A 52 21.62 -3.53 -0.92
N TRP A 53 20.55 -4.35 -1.02
CA TRP A 53 19.29 -3.92 -1.64
C TRP A 53 18.61 -2.80 -0.86
N TYR A 54 18.81 -2.73 0.46
CA TYR A 54 18.37 -1.61 1.28
C TYR A 54 19.05 -0.31 0.82
N ASP A 55 20.39 -0.33 0.71
CA ASP A 55 21.17 0.85 0.32
C ASP A 55 20.86 1.29 -1.11
N MET A 56 20.61 0.35 -2.03
CA MET A 56 20.15 0.65 -3.38
C MET A 56 18.81 1.38 -3.40
N ALA A 57 17.86 0.95 -2.54
CA ALA A 57 16.55 1.58 -2.43
C ALA A 57 16.64 2.99 -1.82
N VAL A 58 17.44 3.17 -0.75
CA VAL A 58 17.70 4.50 -0.17
C VAL A 58 18.36 5.43 -1.18
N SER A 59 19.39 4.95 -1.89
CA SER A 59 20.08 5.70 -2.94
C SER A 59 19.11 6.16 -4.03
N HIS A 60 18.24 5.26 -4.51
CA HIS A 60 17.21 5.57 -5.49
C HIS A 60 16.30 6.69 -4.98
N ALA A 61 15.72 6.52 -3.79
CA ALA A 61 14.79 7.49 -3.24
C ALA A 61 15.42 8.88 -3.04
N LEU A 62 16.68 8.95 -2.60
CA LEU A 62 17.41 10.21 -2.46
C LEU A 62 17.62 10.91 -3.81
N LYS A 63 17.99 10.15 -4.85
CA LYS A 63 18.18 10.67 -6.20
C LYS A 63 16.87 11.13 -6.84
N THR A 64 15.78 10.39 -6.62
CA THR A 64 14.42 10.78 -7.05
C THR A 64 13.96 12.05 -6.35
N ARG A 65 14.14 12.16 -5.03
CA ARG A 65 13.87 13.41 -4.28
C ARG A 65 14.61 14.60 -4.88
N GLN A 66 15.88 14.43 -5.25
CA GLN A 66 16.71 15.51 -5.78
C GLN A 66 16.24 16.00 -7.15
N ASN A 67 15.80 15.09 -8.03
CA ASN A 67 15.67 15.40 -9.45
C ASN A 67 14.23 15.38 -9.98
N HIS A 68 13.34 14.57 -9.40
CA HIS A 68 11.93 14.50 -9.80
C HIS A 68 11.06 15.53 -9.08
N VAL A 69 11.33 15.81 -7.80
CA VAL A 69 10.52 16.75 -7.00
C VAL A 69 10.94 18.19 -7.30
N ARG A 70 9.98 19.02 -7.70
CA ARG A 70 10.18 20.46 -7.95
C ARG A 70 10.12 21.24 -6.63
N ALA A 71 10.53 22.51 -6.67
CA ALA A 71 10.60 23.36 -5.47
C ALA A 71 9.23 23.59 -4.82
N ASP A 72 8.15 23.62 -5.61
CA ASP A 72 6.77 23.79 -5.15
C ASP A 72 6.10 22.49 -4.67
N GLY A 73 6.79 21.36 -4.75
CA GLY A 73 6.27 20.04 -4.38
C GLY A 73 5.60 19.26 -5.51
N SER A 74 5.45 19.85 -6.71
CA SER A 74 5.06 19.11 -7.90
C SER A 74 6.16 18.14 -8.34
N THR A 75 5.84 17.21 -9.26
CA THR A 75 6.80 16.20 -9.73
C THR A 75 6.90 16.12 -11.25
N TYR A 76 8.13 15.95 -11.75
CA TYR A 76 8.36 15.44 -13.10
C TYR A 76 8.04 13.94 -13.14
N GLN A 77 7.53 13.46 -14.27
CA GLN A 77 7.28 12.02 -14.44
C GLN A 77 8.57 11.25 -14.69
N VAL A 78 9.43 11.74 -15.60
CA VAL A 78 10.64 11.05 -16.07
C VAL A 78 11.87 11.94 -15.90
N VAL A 79 12.97 11.37 -15.41
CA VAL A 79 14.30 11.97 -15.47
C VAL A 79 15.23 10.98 -16.17
N ASP A 80 15.89 11.41 -17.25
CA ASP A 80 16.89 10.61 -17.96
C ASP A 80 18.30 11.02 -17.49
N TYR A 81 19.14 10.03 -17.22
CA TYR A 81 20.51 10.24 -16.74
C TYR A 81 21.54 9.71 -17.72
N ASP A 82 22.72 10.33 -17.70
CA ASP A 82 23.90 9.76 -18.34
C ASP A 82 24.37 8.53 -17.53
N PRO A 83 24.45 7.34 -18.14
CA PRO A 83 24.78 6.11 -17.43
C PRO A 83 26.25 6.05 -16.96
N ASN A 84 27.13 6.87 -17.52
CA ASN A 84 28.55 6.90 -17.21
C ASN A 84 28.91 7.96 -16.16
N THR A 85 28.12 9.03 -16.04
CA THR A 85 28.41 10.14 -15.13
C THR A 85 27.35 10.35 -14.04
N GLY A 86 26.13 9.84 -14.21
CA GLY A 86 25.01 10.07 -13.30
C GLY A 86 24.43 11.49 -13.36
N ALA A 87 24.84 12.29 -14.35
CA ALA A 87 24.30 13.63 -14.62
C ALA A 87 22.90 13.55 -15.21
N VAL A 88 22.05 14.53 -14.88
CA VAL A 88 20.71 14.66 -15.49
C VAL A 88 20.87 15.16 -16.92
N LEU A 89 20.30 14.41 -17.87
CA LEU A 89 20.26 14.78 -19.29
C LEU A 89 18.96 15.49 -19.64
N ALA A 90 17.82 15.01 -19.12
CA ALA A 90 16.51 15.54 -19.42
C ALA A 90 15.51 15.30 -18.27
N LYS A 91 14.50 16.16 -18.19
CA LYS A 91 13.30 15.99 -17.36
C LYS A 91 12.09 16.12 -18.27
N GLU A 92 11.20 15.14 -18.23
CA GLU A 92 10.18 14.96 -19.27
C GLU A 92 8.91 14.29 -18.71
N THR A 93 7.91 14.17 -19.58
CA THR A 93 6.69 13.40 -19.34
C THR A 93 6.35 12.49 -20.52
N VAL A 94 5.63 11.41 -20.26
CA VAL A 94 5.07 10.48 -21.25
C VAL A 94 3.54 10.38 -21.12
N GLN A 95 3.01 10.53 -19.90
CA GLN A 95 1.60 10.38 -19.56
C GLN A 95 0.95 11.67 -19.04
N GLY A 96 1.76 12.67 -18.64
CA GLY A 96 1.27 14.00 -18.28
C GLY A 96 1.01 14.89 -19.50
N TYR A 97 0.37 16.02 -19.26
CA TYR A 97 -0.01 16.99 -20.29
C TYR A 97 1.20 17.66 -20.94
N SER A 98 2.17 18.08 -20.14
CA SER A 98 3.42 18.69 -20.61
C SER A 98 4.57 18.42 -19.64
N THR A 99 5.80 18.70 -20.04
CA THR A 99 6.96 18.56 -19.15
C THR A 99 6.86 19.41 -17.88
N GLU A 100 6.19 20.56 -17.97
CA GLU A 100 6.01 21.47 -16.83
C GLU A 100 4.68 21.28 -16.10
N SER A 101 3.85 20.34 -16.53
CA SER A 101 2.65 19.97 -15.79
C SER A 101 2.96 18.88 -14.76
N THR A 102 1.93 18.56 -13.99
CA THR A 102 1.94 17.57 -12.92
C THR A 102 0.88 16.52 -13.20
N TRP A 103 1.36 15.40 -13.73
CA TRP A 103 0.54 14.21 -13.92
C TRP A 103 0.04 13.70 -12.56
N SER A 104 -1.28 13.69 -12.36
CA SER A 104 -1.89 13.49 -11.04
C SER A 104 -1.51 12.16 -10.40
N ARG A 105 -1.46 11.08 -11.18
CA ARG A 105 -1.02 9.77 -10.69
C ARG A 105 0.46 9.75 -10.35
N GLY A 106 1.30 10.42 -11.13
CA GLY A 106 2.72 10.57 -10.80
C GLY A 106 2.92 11.25 -9.44
N GLN A 107 2.13 12.29 -9.17
CA GLN A 107 2.12 12.97 -7.88
C GLN A 107 1.62 12.06 -6.75
N ALA A 108 0.54 11.31 -6.98
CA ALA A 108 0.02 10.35 -6.00
C ALA A 108 1.04 9.25 -5.66
N LEU A 109 1.76 8.75 -6.65
CA LEU A 109 2.84 7.76 -6.48
C LEU A 109 4.02 8.36 -5.71
N ALA A 110 4.30 9.66 -5.85
CA ALA A 110 5.29 10.35 -5.02
C ALA A 110 4.83 10.46 -3.55
N VAL A 111 3.57 10.83 -3.30
CA VAL A 111 2.98 10.88 -1.95
C VAL A 111 3.13 9.52 -1.27
N TYR A 112 2.68 8.45 -1.93
CA TYR A 112 2.78 7.11 -1.39
C TYR A 112 4.25 6.68 -1.23
N GLY A 113 5.05 6.81 -2.29
CA GLY A 113 6.40 6.28 -2.36
C GLY A 113 7.35 6.90 -1.33
N PHE A 114 7.29 8.22 -1.12
CA PHE A 114 8.09 8.86 -0.07
C PHE A 114 7.59 8.57 1.33
N THR A 115 6.28 8.41 1.53
CA THR A 115 5.68 7.97 2.80
C THR A 115 6.17 6.56 3.16
N MET A 116 6.08 5.62 2.22
CA MET A 116 6.60 4.26 2.37
C MET A 116 8.10 4.29 2.64
N THR A 117 8.89 5.07 1.89
CA THR A 117 10.34 5.16 2.11
C THR A 117 10.66 5.67 3.53
N TYR A 118 9.91 6.64 4.06
CA TYR A 118 10.08 7.08 5.45
C TYR A 118 9.75 5.96 6.46
N ARG A 119 8.63 5.24 6.28
CA ARG A 119 8.29 4.07 7.11
C ARG A 119 9.41 3.04 7.15
N GLU A 120 10.02 2.77 6.00
CA GLU A 120 11.05 1.74 5.84
C GLU A 120 12.42 2.13 6.42
N THR A 121 12.69 3.45 6.55
CA THR A 121 14.05 3.96 6.84
C THR A 121 14.16 4.81 8.10
N GLY A 122 13.08 5.45 8.54
CA GLY A 122 13.09 6.47 9.60
C GLY A 122 13.82 7.77 9.21
N ASP A 123 14.24 7.94 7.96
CA ASP A 123 15.01 9.11 7.52
C ASP A 123 14.08 10.30 7.26
N THR A 124 14.17 11.30 8.14
CA THR A 124 13.35 12.53 8.10
C THR A 124 13.38 13.28 6.77
N ARG A 125 14.42 13.13 5.95
CA ARG A 125 14.48 13.72 4.61
C ARG A 125 13.34 13.21 3.71
N PHE A 126 12.93 11.96 3.88
CA PHE A 126 11.79 11.39 3.15
C PHE A 126 10.46 11.82 3.75
N LEU A 127 10.37 12.02 5.07
CA LEU A 127 9.17 12.60 5.69
C LEU A 127 8.91 14.02 5.19
N ASP A 128 9.95 14.85 5.13
CA ASP A 128 9.86 16.22 4.63
C ASP A 128 9.41 16.24 3.16
N THR A 129 9.97 15.36 2.33
CA THR A 129 9.55 15.24 0.94
C THR A 129 8.14 14.68 0.80
N ALA A 130 7.75 13.68 1.57
CA ALA A 130 6.38 13.14 1.58
C ALA A 130 5.35 14.23 1.91
N ARG A 131 5.65 15.06 2.92
CA ARG A 131 4.82 16.23 3.27
C ARG A 131 4.76 17.24 2.13
N GLN A 132 5.90 17.57 1.52
CA GLN A 132 5.96 18.54 0.42
C GLN A 132 5.10 18.11 -0.78
N VAL A 133 5.22 16.85 -1.22
CA VAL A 133 4.43 16.34 -2.35
C VAL A 133 2.95 16.13 -1.99
N ALA A 134 2.65 15.80 -0.73
CA ALA A 134 1.29 15.69 -0.23
C ALA A 134 0.60 17.05 -0.12
N ASP A 135 1.32 18.07 0.36
CA ASP A 135 0.82 19.44 0.44
C ASP A 135 0.41 19.94 -0.95
N TYR A 136 1.29 19.76 -1.94
CA TYR A 136 0.96 20.08 -3.33
C TYR A 136 -0.28 19.32 -3.81
N PHE A 137 -0.35 17.99 -3.61
CA PHE A 137 -1.49 17.20 -4.08
C PHE A 137 -2.81 17.69 -3.45
N VAL A 138 -2.85 17.89 -2.14
CA VAL A 138 -4.05 18.31 -1.39
C VAL A 138 -4.48 19.73 -1.79
N ASP A 139 -3.54 20.65 -2.01
CA ASP A 139 -3.84 22.04 -2.38
C ASP A 139 -4.40 22.18 -3.80
N HIS A 140 -4.15 21.21 -4.68
CA HIS A 140 -4.60 21.23 -6.08
C HIS A 140 -5.82 20.34 -6.33
N LEU A 141 -6.42 19.75 -5.29
CA LEU A 141 -7.63 18.95 -5.44
C LEU A 141 -8.84 19.81 -5.86
N PRO A 142 -9.63 19.37 -6.85
CA PRO A 142 -10.89 20.01 -7.20
C PRO A 142 -11.95 19.85 -6.10
N ALA A 143 -13.10 20.49 -6.27
CA ALA A 143 -14.17 20.53 -5.26
C ALA A 143 -14.68 19.13 -4.84
N ASP A 144 -14.75 18.19 -5.78
CA ASP A 144 -15.14 16.79 -5.55
C ASP A 144 -13.97 15.92 -5.08
N ARG A 145 -12.80 16.50 -4.80
CA ARG A 145 -11.61 15.83 -4.25
C ARG A 145 -11.02 14.69 -5.09
N VAL A 146 -11.50 14.43 -6.30
CA VAL A 146 -10.87 13.49 -7.24
C VAL A 146 -10.13 14.29 -8.31
N PRO A 147 -8.80 14.13 -8.48
CA PRO A 147 -8.04 14.97 -9.39
C PRO A 147 -8.42 14.71 -10.86
N TYR A 148 -8.18 15.72 -11.70
CA TYR A 148 -8.10 15.50 -13.13
C TYR A 148 -6.86 14.65 -13.45
N TRP A 149 -6.81 14.03 -14.64
CA TRP A 149 -5.68 13.19 -15.04
C TRP A 149 -4.33 13.91 -14.97
N ASP A 150 -4.32 15.23 -15.12
CA ASP A 150 -3.18 16.12 -14.92
C ASP A 150 -3.68 17.43 -14.29
N PHE A 151 -2.94 17.99 -13.33
CA PHE A 151 -3.37 19.18 -12.57
C PHE A 151 -3.40 20.46 -13.42
N GLU A 152 -2.65 20.50 -14.51
CA GLU A 152 -2.59 21.62 -15.44
C GLU A 152 -3.21 21.28 -16.81
N ALA A 153 -4.09 20.27 -16.87
CA ALA A 153 -4.80 19.92 -18.09
C ALA A 153 -5.62 21.13 -18.63
N PRO A 154 -5.57 21.42 -19.93
CA PRO A 154 -5.94 22.73 -20.46
C PRO A 154 -7.44 23.03 -20.43
N ASN A 155 -8.31 22.00 -20.37
CA ASN A 155 -9.76 22.19 -20.44
C ASN A 155 -10.46 22.03 -19.09
N ILE A 156 -9.74 22.08 -17.96
CA ILE A 156 -10.35 22.07 -16.62
C ILE A 156 -11.40 23.22 -16.53
N PRO A 157 -12.64 22.95 -16.07
CA PRO A 157 -13.10 21.75 -15.36
C PRO A 157 -13.67 20.62 -16.23
N ASN A 158 -13.64 20.73 -17.55
CA ASN A 158 -14.17 19.75 -18.52
C ASN A 158 -13.15 18.67 -18.93
N GLU A 159 -12.12 18.44 -18.12
CA GLU A 159 -11.14 17.37 -18.34
C GLU A 159 -11.55 16.05 -17.68
N LYS A 160 -10.91 14.96 -18.11
CA LYS A 160 -11.14 13.64 -17.51
C LYS A 160 -10.53 13.55 -16.12
N LYS A 161 -11.24 12.88 -15.21
CA LYS A 161 -10.78 12.55 -13.86
C LYS A 161 -9.83 11.36 -13.89
N ASP A 162 -9.06 11.20 -12.82
CA ASP A 162 -8.31 9.97 -12.59
C ASP A 162 -8.56 9.45 -11.17
N SER A 163 -9.56 8.59 -11.04
CA SER A 163 -9.90 7.93 -9.77
C SER A 163 -8.77 7.09 -9.21
N SER A 164 -7.86 6.58 -10.06
CA SER A 164 -6.71 5.81 -9.61
C SER A 164 -5.69 6.67 -8.87
N ALA A 165 -5.45 7.91 -9.33
CA ALA A 165 -4.61 8.88 -8.63
C ALA A 165 -5.21 9.25 -7.27
N ALA A 166 -6.53 9.47 -7.19
CA ALA A 166 -7.23 9.68 -5.94
C ALA A 166 -7.05 8.52 -4.97
N ALA A 167 -7.27 7.27 -5.41
CA ALA A 167 -7.15 6.08 -4.57
C ALA A 167 -5.72 5.89 -4.02
N ILE A 168 -4.69 6.05 -4.87
CA ILE A 168 -3.28 5.99 -4.45
C ILE A 168 -2.97 7.06 -3.40
N ALA A 169 -3.39 8.30 -3.66
CA ALA A 169 -3.14 9.42 -2.76
C ALA A 169 -3.87 9.25 -1.43
N ALA A 170 -5.12 8.78 -1.43
CA ALA A 170 -5.87 8.51 -0.19
C ALA A 170 -5.13 7.49 0.68
N SER A 171 -4.63 6.40 0.09
CA SER A 171 -3.86 5.41 0.83
C SER A 171 -2.56 5.98 1.41
N GLY A 172 -1.80 6.73 0.60
CA GLY A 172 -0.56 7.39 1.02
C GLY A 172 -0.78 8.46 2.10
N LEU A 173 -1.83 9.27 1.98
CA LEU A 173 -2.18 10.32 2.94
C LEU A 173 -2.62 9.73 4.30
N LEU A 174 -3.36 8.62 4.30
CA LEU A 174 -3.75 7.94 5.53
C LEU A 174 -2.54 7.46 6.31
N GLU A 175 -1.58 6.81 5.64
CA GLU A 175 -0.33 6.38 6.28
C GLU A 175 0.56 7.56 6.68
N LEU A 176 0.68 8.58 5.83
CA LEU A 176 1.44 9.79 6.19
C LEU A 176 0.87 10.44 7.45
N SER A 177 -0.46 10.42 7.62
CA SER A 177 -1.11 10.98 8.81
C SER A 177 -0.69 10.27 10.12
N THR A 178 -0.37 8.98 10.08
CA THR A 178 0.10 8.24 11.27
C THR A 178 1.59 8.50 11.56
N LEU A 179 2.35 8.91 10.54
CA LEU A 179 3.80 9.11 10.61
C LEU A 179 4.22 10.55 10.94
N VAL A 180 3.39 11.54 10.61
CA VAL A 180 3.65 12.95 10.99
C VAL A 180 3.32 13.21 12.46
N PRO A 181 4.02 14.17 13.12
CA PRO A 181 3.69 14.59 14.48
C PRO A 181 2.23 15.05 14.62
N GLU A 182 1.71 14.99 15.85
CA GLU A 182 0.40 15.56 16.17
C GLU A 182 0.33 17.04 15.82
N GLY A 183 -0.76 17.45 15.18
CA GLY A 183 -0.97 18.83 14.79
C GLY A 183 -1.79 18.99 13.51
N ALA A 184 -1.80 20.20 12.99
CA ALA A 184 -2.64 20.58 11.85
C ALA A 184 -2.36 19.75 10.59
N SER A 185 -1.10 19.41 10.30
CA SER A 185 -0.76 18.59 9.13
C SER A 185 -1.35 17.18 9.22
N ARG A 186 -1.30 16.53 10.39
CA ARG A 186 -1.92 15.21 10.62
C ARG A 186 -3.41 15.24 10.28
N THR A 187 -4.13 16.21 10.87
CA THR A 187 -5.57 16.37 10.63
C THR A 187 -5.86 16.67 9.17
N ARG A 188 -5.07 17.56 8.54
CA ARG A 188 -5.23 17.92 7.13
C ARG A 188 -5.08 16.72 6.19
N TYR A 189 -4.07 15.88 6.37
CA TYR A 189 -3.88 14.69 5.51
C TYR A 189 -4.97 13.64 5.73
N ARG A 190 -5.34 13.38 6.98
CA ARG A 190 -6.41 12.42 7.31
C ARG A 190 -7.75 12.86 6.73
N GLU A 191 -8.09 14.14 6.88
CA GLU A 191 -9.34 14.70 6.39
C GLU A 191 -9.38 14.75 4.86
N ALA A 192 -8.27 15.11 4.20
CA ALA A 192 -8.18 15.06 2.75
C ALA A 192 -8.40 13.62 2.23
N ALA A 193 -7.78 12.62 2.85
CA ALA A 193 -7.99 11.23 2.47
C ALA A 193 -9.43 10.75 2.70
N PHE A 194 -10.07 11.16 3.81
CA PHE A 194 -11.47 10.85 4.08
C PHE A 194 -12.39 11.43 3.00
N GLN A 195 -12.21 12.70 2.63
CA GLN A 195 -13.03 13.34 1.60
C GLN A 195 -12.80 12.73 0.21
N ILE A 196 -11.58 12.29 -0.11
CA ILE A 196 -11.31 11.51 -1.33
C ILE A 196 -12.10 10.20 -1.31
N LEU A 197 -12.04 9.45 -0.20
CA LEU A 197 -12.77 8.18 -0.07
C LEU A 197 -14.28 8.36 -0.13
N GLU A 198 -14.82 9.40 0.50
CA GLU A 198 -16.24 9.75 0.41
C GLU A 198 -16.67 9.96 -1.06
N SER A 199 -15.89 10.73 -1.82
CA SER A 199 -16.13 10.91 -3.25
C SER A 199 -16.02 9.62 -4.04
N LEU A 200 -14.98 8.80 -3.81
CA LEU A 200 -14.79 7.53 -4.52
C LEU A 200 -15.90 6.51 -4.19
N CYS A 201 -16.48 6.56 -3.00
CA CYS A 201 -17.63 5.75 -2.57
C CYS A 201 -18.98 6.28 -3.09
N SER A 202 -19.02 7.42 -3.76
CA SER A 202 -20.25 7.97 -4.30
C SER A 202 -20.69 7.25 -5.59
N PRO A 203 -21.98 7.33 -5.97
CA PRO A 203 -22.46 6.80 -7.26
C PRO A 203 -21.79 7.43 -8.49
N ALA A 204 -21.09 8.56 -8.33
CA ALA A 204 -20.34 9.19 -9.41
C ALA A 204 -19.05 8.45 -9.74
N TYR A 205 -18.50 7.64 -8.83
CA TYR A 205 -17.21 6.96 -9.01
C TYR A 205 -17.27 5.45 -8.78
N LEU A 206 -18.26 4.93 -8.06
CA LEU A 206 -18.47 3.49 -7.95
C LEU A 206 -19.07 2.90 -9.23
N ALA A 207 -18.54 1.75 -9.64
CA ALA A 207 -19.06 0.97 -10.76
C ALA A 207 -20.37 0.23 -10.46
N GLU A 208 -20.93 0.39 -9.27
CA GLU A 208 -22.18 -0.27 -8.86
C GLU A 208 -23.33 0.08 -9.83
N GLY A 209 -24.02 -0.94 -10.34
CA GLY A 209 -25.10 -0.77 -11.32
C GLY A 209 -24.62 -0.48 -12.75
N THR A 210 -23.32 -0.50 -13.03
CA THR A 210 -22.75 -0.36 -14.37
C THR A 210 -22.34 -1.71 -14.97
N THR A 211 -21.90 -1.71 -16.24
CA THR A 211 -21.34 -2.90 -16.89
C THR A 211 -19.83 -3.05 -16.68
N SER A 212 -19.20 -2.16 -15.90
CA SER A 212 -17.76 -2.27 -15.63
C SER A 212 -17.46 -3.47 -14.73
N SER A 213 -16.32 -4.12 -14.98
CA SER A 213 -15.81 -5.22 -14.16
C SER A 213 -14.92 -4.76 -12.99
N GLY A 214 -14.60 -3.47 -12.92
CA GLY A 214 -13.82 -2.88 -11.82
C GLY A 214 -14.70 -2.35 -10.68
N ILE A 215 -14.07 -1.81 -9.64
CA ILE A 215 -14.75 -1.17 -8.49
C ILE A 215 -14.95 0.32 -8.76
N LEU A 216 -13.90 1.00 -9.22
CA LEU A 216 -13.92 2.43 -9.53
C LEU A 216 -14.06 2.70 -11.03
N LEU A 217 -14.84 3.72 -11.37
CA LEU A 217 -14.95 4.33 -12.70
C LEU A 217 -13.95 5.47 -12.86
N HIS A 218 -13.87 6.04 -14.06
CA HIS A 218 -13.17 7.32 -14.33
C HIS A 218 -11.67 7.32 -14.02
N GLY A 219 -10.97 6.22 -14.29
CA GLY A 219 -9.52 6.14 -14.32
C GLY A 219 -8.95 6.55 -15.68
N VAL A 220 -7.72 7.07 -15.69
CA VAL A 220 -7.01 7.46 -16.94
C VAL A 220 -5.60 6.89 -17.00
N GLY A 221 -5.36 5.89 -17.84
CA GLY A 221 -4.06 5.24 -18.02
C GLY A 221 -3.04 6.13 -18.72
N ASN A 222 -3.27 6.50 -19.98
CA ASN A 222 -2.37 7.37 -20.75
C ASN A 222 -3.17 8.24 -21.72
N LYS A 223 -3.53 9.44 -21.26
CA LYS A 223 -4.34 10.40 -22.02
C LYS A 223 -3.65 10.93 -23.28
N PRO A 224 -2.36 11.31 -23.28
CA PRO A 224 -1.67 11.73 -24.51
C PRO A 224 -1.68 10.68 -25.62
N SER A 225 -1.65 9.39 -25.25
CA SER A 225 -1.70 8.28 -26.21
C SER A 225 -3.11 7.73 -26.47
N ASN A 226 -4.15 8.37 -25.91
CA ASN A 226 -5.55 7.93 -25.95
C ASN A 226 -5.75 6.45 -25.55
N SER A 227 -5.00 5.99 -24.55
CA SER A 227 -5.06 4.62 -24.04
C SER A 227 -5.65 4.61 -22.63
N GLU A 228 -6.63 3.73 -22.40
CA GLU A 228 -7.30 3.56 -21.10
C GLU A 228 -7.84 4.89 -20.55
N VAL A 229 -8.54 5.66 -21.37
CA VAL A 229 -9.12 6.96 -20.97
C VAL A 229 -10.56 6.74 -20.51
N ASP A 230 -10.86 7.12 -19.27
CA ASP A 230 -12.19 7.03 -18.67
C ASP A 230 -12.69 5.58 -18.53
N VAL A 231 -11.85 4.75 -17.91
CA VAL A 231 -12.08 3.31 -17.70
C VAL A 231 -11.79 2.91 -16.26
N SER A 232 -12.20 1.70 -15.85
CA SER A 232 -11.74 1.10 -14.61
C SER A 232 -10.30 0.60 -14.73
N LEU A 233 -9.51 0.79 -13.68
CA LEU A 233 -8.09 0.44 -13.64
C LEU A 233 -7.81 -0.40 -12.40
N ILE A 234 -7.22 -1.60 -12.59
CA ILE A 234 -7.01 -2.57 -11.51
C ILE A 234 -6.15 -2.03 -10.36
N TYR A 235 -5.18 -1.17 -10.66
CA TYR A 235 -4.38 -0.51 -9.63
C TYR A 235 -5.19 0.53 -8.86
N GLY A 236 -6.13 1.23 -9.50
CA GLY A 236 -7.08 2.10 -8.80
C GLY A 236 -7.92 1.32 -7.80
N ASP A 237 -8.47 0.18 -8.21
CA ASP A 237 -9.25 -0.70 -7.33
C ASP A 237 -8.41 -1.24 -6.16
N TYR A 238 -7.17 -1.65 -6.42
CA TYR A 238 -6.25 -2.12 -5.38
C TYR A 238 -6.03 -1.05 -4.29
N TYR A 239 -5.63 0.16 -4.68
CA TYR A 239 -5.35 1.23 -3.72
C TYR A 239 -6.61 1.77 -3.05
N PHE A 240 -7.76 1.65 -3.70
CA PHE A 240 -9.04 2.01 -3.09
C PHE A 240 -9.37 1.07 -1.93
N ILE A 241 -9.27 -0.24 -2.13
CA ILE A 241 -9.47 -1.22 -1.07
C ILE A 241 -8.42 -1.04 0.03
N GLU A 242 -7.15 -0.82 -0.32
CA GLU A 242 -6.10 -0.55 0.66
C GLU A 242 -6.41 0.69 1.50
N ALA A 243 -6.83 1.79 0.87
CA ALA A 243 -7.19 3.02 1.56
C ALA A 243 -8.40 2.83 2.49
N LEU A 244 -9.42 2.06 2.07
CA LEU A 244 -10.55 1.70 2.94
C LEU A 244 -10.09 0.89 4.15
N MET A 245 -9.20 -0.09 3.96
CA MET A 245 -8.65 -0.89 5.07
C MET A 245 -7.82 -0.04 6.04
N ARG A 246 -6.99 0.89 5.52
CA ARG A 246 -6.23 1.84 6.36
C ARG A 246 -7.17 2.77 7.13
N HIS A 247 -8.20 3.29 6.46
CA HIS A 247 -9.20 4.15 7.10
C HIS A 247 -9.96 3.41 8.20
N GLU A 248 -10.39 2.17 7.95
CA GLU A 248 -10.99 1.30 8.96
C GLU A 248 -10.03 1.12 10.14
N ALA A 249 -8.77 0.78 9.91
CA ALA A 249 -7.78 0.58 10.97
C ALA A 249 -7.56 1.84 11.84
N ILE A 250 -7.53 3.02 11.21
CA ILE A 250 -7.35 4.31 11.88
C ILE A 250 -8.61 4.74 12.65
N THR A 251 -9.81 4.45 12.14
CA THR A 251 -11.08 4.86 12.78
C THR A 251 -11.53 3.92 13.88
N THR A 252 -11.34 2.62 13.69
CA THR A 252 -11.66 1.58 14.69
C THR A 252 -10.55 1.39 15.73
N GLY A 253 -9.42 2.08 15.57
CA GLY A 253 -8.28 2.02 16.48
C GLY A 253 -7.55 0.68 16.44
N VAL A 254 -7.63 -0.07 15.34
CA VAL A 254 -6.94 -1.37 15.18
C VAL A 254 -5.42 -1.21 15.30
N GLU A 255 -4.86 -0.05 14.93
CA GLU A 255 -3.44 0.26 15.21
C GLU A 255 -3.15 0.68 16.66
N GLN A 256 -4.14 1.18 17.42
CA GLN A 256 -3.98 1.41 18.86
C GLN A 256 -4.34 0.18 19.71
N ALA A 257 -4.91 -0.87 19.11
CA ALA A 257 -5.16 -2.16 19.76
C ALA A 257 -3.92 -3.07 19.84
N PHE A 258 -2.75 -2.63 19.37
CA PHE A 258 -1.50 -3.41 19.48
C PHE A 258 -0.89 -3.45 20.90
N ALA A 259 -1.48 -2.76 21.88
CA ALA A 259 -1.05 -2.85 23.28
C ALA A 259 -1.46 -4.17 23.92
N GLY A 260 -0.88 -5.28 23.46
CA GLY A 260 -0.88 -6.57 24.14
C GLY A 260 -1.79 -7.67 23.57
N TYR A 261 -2.67 -7.39 22.60
CA TYR A 261 -3.36 -8.49 21.90
C TYR A 261 -2.38 -9.20 20.98
N ARG A 262 -2.35 -10.54 21.02
CA ARG A 262 -1.42 -11.34 20.22
C ARG A 262 -1.92 -12.76 20.02
N LEU A 263 -1.88 -13.26 18.80
CA LEU A 263 -1.91 -14.70 18.52
C LEU A 263 -0.45 -15.19 18.53
N GLU A 264 -0.15 -16.17 19.38
CA GLU A 264 1.19 -16.77 19.45
C GLU A 264 1.36 -17.85 18.36
N PRO A 265 2.60 -18.20 17.98
CA PRO A 265 2.84 -19.32 17.08
C PRO A 265 2.18 -20.59 17.61
N SER A 266 1.31 -21.21 16.80
CA SER A 266 0.63 -22.45 17.17
C SER A 266 1.63 -23.61 17.20
N PHE A 267 1.52 -24.49 18.19
CA PHE A 267 2.47 -25.59 18.39
C PHE A 267 1.77 -26.90 18.80
N PRO A 268 2.18 -28.06 18.26
CA PRO A 268 3.12 -28.23 17.15
C PRO A 268 2.54 -27.73 15.81
N ASN A 269 3.38 -27.28 14.87
CA ASN A 269 2.98 -26.94 13.51
C ASN A 269 4.13 -27.32 12.53
N PRO A 270 3.98 -28.36 11.69
CA PRO A 270 2.79 -29.19 11.47
C PRO A 270 2.37 -30.05 12.68
N PHE A 271 1.10 -30.49 12.71
CA PHE A 271 0.57 -31.38 13.76
C PHE A 271 -0.19 -32.58 13.18
N GLY A 272 -0.33 -33.66 13.96
CA GLY A 272 -1.08 -34.86 13.57
C GLY A 272 -2.23 -35.26 14.50
N SER A 273 -2.10 -35.03 15.81
CA SER A 273 -3.15 -35.30 16.80
C SER A 273 -3.87 -34.02 17.23
N GLU A 274 -3.12 -33.10 17.83
CA GLU A 274 -3.63 -31.84 18.36
C GLU A 274 -2.62 -30.70 18.22
N MET A 275 -3.14 -29.48 18.22
CA MET A 275 -2.37 -28.24 18.13
C MET A 275 -2.87 -27.26 19.19
N HIS A 276 -1.93 -26.70 19.93
CA HIS A 276 -2.16 -25.66 20.93
C HIS A 276 -2.05 -24.29 20.27
N ILE A 277 -3.08 -23.47 20.48
CA ILE A 277 -3.20 -22.12 19.92
C ILE A 277 -3.31 -21.18 21.12
N SER A 278 -2.19 -20.54 21.46
CA SER A 278 -2.15 -19.57 22.55
C SER A 278 -2.37 -18.15 22.04
N PHE A 279 -3.06 -17.32 22.82
CA PHE A 279 -3.28 -15.90 22.50
C PHE A 279 -3.29 -15.05 23.78
N GLN A 280 -2.93 -13.77 23.65
CA GLN A 280 -2.92 -12.79 24.72
C GLN A 280 -4.09 -11.83 24.57
N VAL A 281 -4.75 -11.57 25.70
CA VAL A 281 -5.85 -10.62 25.84
C VAL A 281 -5.43 -9.60 26.92
N PRO A 282 -5.11 -8.34 26.61
CA PRO A 282 -4.66 -7.34 27.58
C PRO A 282 -5.79 -6.74 28.43
N GLN A 283 -7.04 -6.80 27.95
CA GLN A 283 -8.23 -6.31 28.64
C GLN A 283 -9.43 -7.23 28.34
N ALA A 284 -10.39 -7.31 29.26
CA ALA A 284 -11.54 -8.20 29.09
C ALA A 284 -12.32 -7.87 27.80
N CYS A 285 -12.54 -8.85 26.95
CA CYS A 285 -13.29 -8.67 25.71
C CYS A 285 -13.86 -9.99 25.18
N HIS A 286 -14.80 -9.88 24.24
CA HIS A 286 -15.25 -11.01 23.46
C HIS A 286 -14.14 -11.48 22.51
N VAL A 287 -13.93 -12.79 22.44
CA VAL A 287 -12.92 -13.43 21.61
C VAL A 287 -13.56 -14.50 20.72
N ASP A 288 -13.22 -14.43 19.43
CA ASP A 288 -13.47 -15.46 18.44
C ASP A 288 -12.14 -16.10 18.01
N VAL A 289 -12.05 -17.43 18.13
CA VAL A 289 -10.97 -18.20 17.51
C VAL A 289 -11.60 -19.22 16.59
N SER A 290 -11.32 -19.12 15.29
CA SER A 290 -11.88 -20.01 14.27
C SER A 290 -10.81 -20.58 13.35
N ILE A 291 -11.03 -21.79 12.86
CA ILE A 291 -10.23 -22.44 11.84
C ILE A 291 -10.98 -22.34 10.51
N ILE A 292 -10.29 -21.88 9.47
CA ILE A 292 -10.80 -21.81 8.10
C ILE A 292 -9.90 -22.60 7.14
N ASP A 293 -10.47 -23.09 6.05
CA ASP A 293 -9.71 -23.73 4.97
C ASP A 293 -9.13 -22.68 3.98
N ILE A 294 -8.37 -23.14 2.99
CA ILE A 294 -7.75 -22.28 1.97
C ILE A 294 -8.75 -21.51 1.08
N ARG A 295 -10.04 -21.89 1.10
CA ARG A 295 -11.12 -21.20 0.38
C ARG A 295 -11.84 -20.18 1.28
N GLY A 296 -11.40 -20.03 2.53
CA GLY A 296 -12.04 -19.20 3.54
C GLY A 296 -13.26 -19.84 4.20
N ALA A 297 -13.57 -21.10 3.91
CA ALA A 297 -14.73 -21.77 4.51
C ALA A 297 -14.43 -22.13 5.97
N GLN A 298 -15.36 -21.83 6.88
CA GLN A 298 -15.21 -22.14 8.29
C GLN A 298 -15.23 -23.64 8.55
N VAL A 299 -14.15 -24.14 9.14
CA VAL A 299 -13.94 -25.55 9.48
C VAL A 299 -14.42 -25.83 10.90
N ARG A 300 -14.05 -24.97 11.86
CA ARG A 300 -14.41 -25.12 13.28
C ARG A 300 -14.23 -23.81 14.04
N THR A 301 -15.10 -23.55 15.02
CA THR A 301 -14.89 -22.51 16.04
C THR A 301 -14.30 -23.16 17.29
N LEU A 302 -13.23 -22.59 17.82
CA LEU A 302 -12.51 -23.06 19.01
C LEU A 302 -12.82 -22.20 20.23
N ALA A 303 -13.08 -20.91 20.04
CA ALA A 303 -13.52 -19.98 21.07
C ALA A 303 -14.57 -19.02 20.50
N HIS A 304 -15.60 -18.74 21.30
CA HIS A 304 -16.63 -17.72 21.05
C HIS A 304 -17.22 -17.32 22.41
N ALA A 305 -16.47 -16.52 23.18
CA ALA A 305 -16.82 -16.18 24.55
C ALA A 305 -16.07 -14.92 25.02
N ASP A 306 -16.48 -14.37 26.15
CA ASP A 306 -15.74 -13.30 26.83
C ASP A 306 -14.56 -13.88 27.60
N TYR A 307 -13.37 -13.31 27.37
CA TYR A 307 -12.13 -13.70 28.05
C TYR A 307 -11.64 -12.57 28.96
N PRO A 308 -11.17 -12.87 30.18
CA PRO A 308 -10.53 -11.88 31.04
C PRO A 308 -9.13 -11.50 30.50
N PRO A 309 -8.52 -10.43 31.04
CA PRO A 309 -7.12 -10.11 30.74
C PRO A 309 -6.21 -11.30 31.10
N GLY A 310 -5.33 -11.72 30.19
CA GLY A 310 -4.38 -12.80 30.40
C GLY A 310 -3.96 -13.52 29.12
N ARG A 311 -3.08 -14.51 29.30
CA ARG A 311 -2.71 -15.48 28.26
C ARG A 311 -3.68 -16.65 28.33
N HIS A 312 -4.21 -17.03 27.18
CA HIS A 312 -5.19 -18.09 27.02
C HIS A 312 -4.73 -19.09 25.97
N GLU A 313 -5.34 -20.27 26.00
CA GLU A 313 -5.03 -21.34 25.06
C GLU A 313 -6.30 -22.09 24.67
N VAL A 314 -6.39 -22.43 23.38
CA VAL A 314 -7.39 -23.35 22.85
C VAL A 314 -6.70 -24.44 22.03
N ILE A 315 -7.36 -25.59 21.93
CA ILE A 315 -6.80 -26.77 21.26
C ILE A 315 -7.64 -27.11 20.03
N TRP A 316 -6.95 -27.36 18.90
CA TRP A 316 -7.57 -27.96 17.73
C TRP A 316 -7.06 -29.38 17.52
N ASN A 317 -7.98 -30.35 17.52
CA ASN A 317 -7.69 -31.77 17.30
C ASN A 317 -7.87 -32.23 15.84
N GLY A 318 -7.86 -31.28 14.89
CA GLY A 318 -8.00 -31.58 13.46
C GLY A 318 -9.40 -32.09 13.06
N LEU A 319 -10.44 -31.87 13.88
CA LEU A 319 -11.83 -32.18 13.50
C LEU A 319 -12.58 -30.94 13.00
N ARG A 320 -13.56 -31.18 12.12
CA ARG A 320 -14.53 -30.21 11.61
C ARG A 320 -15.69 -30.00 12.60
N ARG A 321 -16.58 -29.07 12.28
CA ARG A 321 -17.80 -28.77 13.07
C ARG A 321 -18.71 -29.99 13.29
N ASP A 322 -18.80 -30.88 12.32
CA ASP A 322 -19.62 -32.10 12.37
C ASP A 322 -18.91 -33.28 13.08
N GLY A 323 -17.72 -33.06 13.65
CA GLY A 323 -16.93 -34.09 14.31
C GLY A 323 -16.10 -34.95 13.35
N THR A 324 -16.22 -34.74 12.03
CA THR A 324 -15.43 -35.52 11.05
C THR A 324 -13.97 -35.05 11.00
N PRO A 325 -13.03 -35.95 10.65
CA PRO A 325 -11.63 -35.59 10.40
C PRO A 325 -11.49 -34.54 9.28
N ALA A 326 -10.83 -33.41 9.56
CA ALA A 326 -10.35 -32.52 8.51
C ALA A 326 -9.21 -33.19 7.71
N PRO A 327 -9.16 -33.04 6.37
CA PRO A 327 -8.10 -33.64 5.55
C PRO A 327 -6.74 -33.02 5.86
N SER A 328 -5.65 -33.77 5.62
CA SER A 328 -4.29 -33.23 5.64
C SER A 328 -4.19 -32.04 4.69
N GLY A 329 -3.54 -30.96 5.11
CA GLY A 329 -3.48 -29.73 4.32
C GLY A 329 -3.22 -28.47 5.14
N ALA A 330 -3.26 -27.33 4.44
CA ALA A 330 -3.11 -26.01 5.03
C ALA A 330 -4.45 -25.46 5.51
N TYR A 331 -4.42 -24.82 6.67
CA TYR A 331 -5.55 -24.14 7.30
C TYR A 331 -5.09 -22.79 7.85
N PHE A 332 -6.02 -21.95 8.24
CA PHE A 332 -5.72 -20.70 8.94
C PHE A 332 -6.49 -20.64 10.26
N CYS A 333 -5.78 -20.36 11.34
CA CYS A 333 -6.38 -19.89 12.58
C CYS A 333 -6.65 -18.39 12.42
N VAL A 334 -7.87 -17.99 12.71
CA VAL A 334 -8.33 -16.61 12.75
C VAL A 334 -8.65 -16.29 14.20
N PHE A 335 -7.93 -15.33 14.78
CA PHE A 335 -8.17 -14.79 16.11
C PHE A 335 -8.76 -13.39 15.98
N ARG A 336 -9.91 -13.16 16.61
CA ARG A 336 -10.54 -11.85 16.74
C ARG A 336 -10.79 -11.54 18.21
N ALA A 337 -10.52 -10.30 18.61
CA ALA A 337 -10.74 -9.83 19.97
C ALA A 337 -11.15 -8.35 19.93
N GLY A 338 -12.44 -8.07 20.08
CA GLY A 338 -12.97 -6.74 19.76
C GLY A 338 -12.71 -6.36 18.30
N SER A 339 -11.97 -5.27 18.05
CA SER A 339 -11.51 -4.87 16.71
C SER A 339 -10.20 -5.54 16.28
N PHE A 340 -9.48 -6.21 17.17
CA PHE A 340 -8.22 -6.88 16.83
C PHE A 340 -8.45 -8.11 15.96
N TYR A 341 -7.59 -8.32 14.96
CA TYR A 341 -7.62 -9.45 14.04
C TYR A 341 -6.20 -9.93 13.72
N GLN A 342 -5.94 -11.23 13.88
CA GLN A 342 -4.68 -11.85 13.45
C GLN A 342 -4.94 -13.25 12.90
N THR A 343 -4.13 -13.67 11.93
CA THR A 343 -4.20 -15.02 11.37
C THR A 343 -2.86 -15.74 11.41
N HIS A 344 -2.89 -17.05 11.67
CA HIS A 344 -1.72 -17.93 11.58
C HIS A 344 -2.01 -19.13 10.68
N LYS A 345 -1.07 -19.47 9.79
CA LYS A 345 -1.15 -20.65 8.95
C LYS A 345 -0.86 -21.91 9.77
N LEU A 346 -1.72 -22.91 9.66
CA LEU A 346 -1.60 -24.22 10.31
C LEU A 346 -1.40 -25.30 9.24
N SER A 347 -0.62 -26.33 9.57
CA SER A 347 -0.40 -27.50 8.70
C SER A 347 -0.81 -28.78 9.42
N LEU A 348 -1.86 -29.44 8.94
CA LEU A 348 -2.33 -30.73 9.46
C LEU A 348 -1.75 -31.87 8.61
N VAL A 349 -1.13 -32.84 9.26
CA VAL A 349 -0.56 -34.06 8.64
C VAL A 349 -1.09 -35.28 9.39
N ARG A 350 -1.97 -36.04 8.74
CA ARG A 350 -2.48 -37.34 9.22
C ARG A 350 -1.90 -38.51 8.44
#